data_AF-A0A2D8HWN1-F1
#
_entry.id   AF-A0A2D8HWN1-F1
#
_cell.length_a   1.000
_cell.length_b   1.000
_cell.length_c   1.000
_cell.angle_alpha   90.00
_cell.angle_beta   90.00
_cell.angle_gamma   90.00
#
_symmetry.space_group_name_H-M   'P 1'
#
loop_
_entity.id
_entity.type
_entity.pdbx_description
1 polymer ?
#
loop_
_entity_poly.entity_id
_entity_poly.type
_entity_poly.pdbx_seq_one_letter_code
_entity_poly.pdbx_strand_id
1 'polypeptide(L)'
;MPLTPLTVPLPVPLNDPSRPFFGAEHSTDLHPGHTHILGFGFDGTACFRKGTREGPDGLRAVSEDIESYSPYLDADLEDQSFYDLGNLRLGFDDDEEKQWHHAVHDFNAIFDSVDLAQQKIKLLTLGGEHSISYAPIVKYLRQYPDMVLLHLDAHADLRDGFLGYHYSHASIIRRSVDHFGPGHELIQYGI
;
A
#
# COMPACT_ATOMS: atom_id res chain seq x y z
N MET A 1 11.01 -30.79 -14.26
CA MET A 1 10.98 -29.34 -14.54
C MET A 1 10.19 -28.70 -13.43
N PRO A 2 10.73 -27.72 -12.69
CA PRO A 2 9.90 -26.94 -11.79
C PRO A 2 8.93 -26.15 -12.65
N LEU A 3 7.63 -26.35 -12.43
CA LEU A 3 6.60 -25.51 -13.04
C LEU A 3 6.88 -24.09 -12.56
N THR A 4 7.17 -23.17 -13.49
CA THR A 4 7.18 -21.74 -13.18
C THR A 4 5.85 -21.44 -12.47
N PRO A 5 5.85 -20.84 -11.27
CA PRO A 5 4.59 -20.44 -10.64
C PRO A 5 3.82 -19.60 -11.64
N LEU A 6 2.58 -20.00 -11.95
CA LEU A 6 1.72 -19.22 -12.83
C LEU A 6 1.52 -17.85 -12.17
N THR A 7 1.96 -16.81 -12.85
CA THR A 7 1.69 -15.43 -12.45
C THR A 7 0.20 -15.15 -12.57
N VAL A 8 -0.31 -14.19 -11.80
CA VAL A 8 -1.73 -13.80 -11.83
C VAL A 8 -1.84 -12.40 -12.41
N PRO A 9 -2.37 -12.24 -13.65
CA PRO A 9 -2.54 -10.92 -14.25
C PRO A 9 -3.45 -10.01 -13.41
N LEU A 10 -3.14 -8.72 -13.39
CA LEU A 10 -3.97 -7.75 -12.67
C LEU A 10 -5.35 -7.59 -13.36
N PRO A 11 -6.46 -7.64 -12.61
CA PRO A 11 -7.81 -7.54 -13.17
C PRO A 11 -8.25 -6.11 -13.48
N VAL A 12 -7.48 -5.11 -13.02
CA VAL A 12 -7.74 -3.69 -13.23
C VAL A 12 -6.49 -3.02 -13.79
N PRO A 13 -6.64 -1.99 -14.63
CA PRO A 13 -5.50 -1.29 -15.20
C PRO A 13 -4.90 -0.32 -14.17
N LEU A 14 -3.58 -0.31 -14.07
CA LEU A 14 -2.82 0.66 -13.28
C LEU A 14 -2.27 1.77 -14.19
N ASN A 15 -1.79 2.85 -13.59
CA ASN A 15 -0.94 3.82 -14.28
C ASN A 15 0.51 3.38 -14.15
N ASP A 16 1.25 3.46 -15.25
CA ASP A 16 2.69 3.18 -15.24
C ASP A 16 3.37 4.15 -14.27
N PRO A 17 4.38 3.69 -13.50
CA PRO A 17 5.15 4.59 -12.67
C PRO A 17 6.02 5.50 -13.57
N SER A 18 6.37 6.70 -13.09
CA SER A 18 7.30 7.59 -13.80
C SER A 18 8.62 6.90 -14.17
N ARG A 19 9.04 5.99 -13.29
CA ARG A 19 10.09 4.98 -13.43
C ARG A 19 9.83 3.91 -12.37
N PRO A 20 10.21 2.64 -12.55
CA PRO A 20 10.14 1.65 -11.48
C PRO A 20 11.00 2.06 -10.28
N PHE A 21 10.61 1.67 -9.07
CA PHE A 21 11.46 1.81 -7.89
C PHE A 21 12.81 1.10 -8.10
N PHE A 22 13.90 1.69 -7.61
CA PHE A 22 15.25 1.13 -7.77
C PHE A 22 15.34 -0.33 -7.30
N GLY A 23 15.85 -1.20 -8.18
CA GLY A 23 15.94 -2.65 -7.96
C GLY A 23 14.65 -3.44 -8.32
N ALA A 24 13.51 -2.77 -8.52
CA ALA A 24 12.25 -3.43 -8.85
C ALA A 24 12.10 -3.68 -10.36
N GLU A 25 11.51 -4.83 -10.71
CA GLU A 25 11.05 -5.10 -12.07
C GLU A 25 9.61 -4.58 -12.24
N HIS A 26 9.34 -3.80 -13.29
CA HIS A 26 7.95 -3.42 -13.58
C HIS A 26 7.11 -4.65 -13.99
N SER A 27 5.91 -4.80 -13.43
CA SER A 27 5.05 -5.92 -13.78
C SER A 27 3.55 -5.58 -13.74
N THR A 28 2.79 -6.24 -14.60
CA THR A 28 1.33 -6.22 -14.65
C THR A 28 0.71 -7.50 -14.06
N ASP A 29 1.50 -8.23 -13.28
CA ASP A 29 1.14 -9.53 -12.74
C ASP A 29 1.56 -9.62 -11.27
N LEU A 30 0.82 -10.40 -10.49
CA LEU A 30 1.24 -10.85 -9.18
C LEU A 30 2.10 -12.11 -9.32
N HIS A 31 3.19 -12.13 -8.55
CA HIS A 31 4.20 -13.17 -8.56
C HIS A 31 4.24 -13.84 -7.18
N PRO A 32 3.75 -15.08 -7.03
CA PRO A 32 3.83 -15.80 -5.76
C PRO A 32 5.27 -15.84 -5.23
N GLY A 33 5.46 -15.67 -3.92
CA GLY A 33 6.76 -15.68 -3.26
C GLY A 33 7.52 -14.35 -3.26
N HIS A 34 6.95 -13.29 -3.82
CA HIS A 34 7.65 -12.01 -4.03
C HIS A 34 6.94 -10.83 -3.35
N THR A 35 7.66 -9.70 -3.28
CA THR A 35 7.14 -8.42 -2.80
C THR A 35 6.69 -7.57 -3.99
N HIS A 36 5.59 -6.85 -3.82
CA HIS A 36 4.99 -5.98 -4.82
C HIS A 36 4.85 -4.56 -4.28
N ILE A 37 5.42 -3.61 -5.00
CA ILE A 37 5.27 -2.18 -4.77
C ILE A 37 4.01 -1.71 -5.51
N LEU A 38 3.15 -0.98 -4.81
CA LEU A 38 1.95 -0.36 -5.39
C LEU A 38 1.81 1.07 -4.90
N GLY A 39 1.70 2.02 -5.81
CA GLY A 39 1.43 3.41 -5.45
C GLY A 39 -0.07 3.64 -5.25
N PHE A 40 -0.42 4.35 -4.19
CA PHE A 40 -1.76 4.87 -3.94
C PHE A 40 -1.66 6.37 -3.66
N GLY A 41 -1.54 7.15 -4.73
CA GLY A 41 -1.32 8.60 -4.67
C GLY A 41 -2.60 9.41 -4.47
N PHE A 42 -3.24 9.32 -3.31
CA PHE A 42 -4.41 10.12 -2.94
C PHE A 42 -4.08 11.14 -1.85
N ASP A 43 -4.62 12.35 -1.90
CA ASP A 43 -4.45 13.39 -0.86
C ASP A 43 -5.73 14.19 -0.56
N GLY A 44 -6.90 13.64 -0.94
CA GLY A 44 -8.18 14.34 -0.90
C GLY A 44 -8.61 14.75 0.51
N THR A 45 -8.36 13.96 1.55
CA THR A 45 -8.80 14.38 2.89
C THR A 45 -7.79 15.27 3.61
N ALA A 46 -6.59 15.48 3.07
CA ALA A 46 -5.51 16.21 3.75
C ALA A 46 -5.94 17.64 4.07
N CYS A 47 -5.74 18.05 5.33
CA CYS A 47 -6.39 19.23 5.89
C CYS A 47 -5.54 20.52 5.88
N PHE A 48 -4.23 20.42 5.67
CA PHE A 48 -3.35 21.59 5.66
C PHE A 48 -2.64 21.77 4.30
N ARG A 49 -1.65 20.94 3.99
CA ARG A 49 -0.91 21.01 2.73
C ARG A 49 -1.25 19.79 1.87
N LYS A 50 -1.61 20.05 0.61
CA LYS A 50 -1.74 19.02 -0.45
C LYS A 50 -0.37 18.74 -1.07
N GLY A 51 -0.28 17.67 -1.86
CA GLY A 51 0.89 17.29 -2.64
C GLY A 51 1.31 15.84 -2.45
N THR A 52 0.79 15.13 -1.43
CA THR A 52 1.15 13.73 -1.20
C THR A 52 0.63 12.81 -2.30
N ARG A 53 -0.32 13.24 -3.14
CA ARG A 53 -0.74 12.48 -4.32
C ARG A 53 0.42 12.15 -5.28
N GLU A 54 1.42 13.01 -5.35
CA GLU A 54 2.63 12.81 -6.17
C GLU A 54 3.71 11.98 -5.44
N GLY A 55 3.45 11.60 -4.18
CA GLY A 55 4.36 10.85 -3.31
C GLY A 55 4.89 9.55 -3.92
N PRO A 56 4.04 8.69 -4.53
CA PRO A 56 4.52 7.42 -5.09
C PRO A 56 5.60 7.63 -6.16
N ASP A 57 5.37 8.52 -7.13
CA ASP A 57 6.33 8.78 -8.20
C ASP A 57 7.50 9.64 -7.73
N GLY A 58 7.30 10.51 -6.73
CA GLY A 58 8.38 11.24 -6.07
C GLY A 58 9.38 10.29 -5.37
N LEU A 59 8.88 9.27 -4.67
CA LEU A 59 9.71 8.25 -4.02
C LEU A 59 10.49 7.43 -5.04
N ARG A 60 9.84 7.02 -6.14
CA ARG A 60 10.52 6.30 -7.22
C ARG A 60 11.60 7.15 -7.87
N ALA A 61 11.32 8.43 -8.11
CA ALA A 61 12.27 9.36 -8.73
C ALA A 61 13.61 9.45 -8.00
N VAL A 62 13.60 9.43 -6.66
CA VAL A 62 14.80 9.53 -5.81
C VAL A 62 15.36 8.18 -5.38
N SER A 63 14.70 7.07 -5.72
CA SER A 63 15.08 5.74 -5.22
C SER A 63 16.44 5.24 -5.74
N GLU A 64 16.94 5.76 -6.87
CA GLU A 64 18.26 5.36 -7.40
C GLU A 64 19.44 5.94 -6.62
N ASP A 65 19.22 6.96 -5.80
CA ASP A 65 20.26 7.61 -5.02
C ASP A 65 20.56 6.87 -3.71
N ILE A 66 20.01 5.66 -3.52
CA ILE A 66 20.28 4.80 -2.36
C ILE A 66 21.27 3.69 -2.71
N GLU A 67 22.10 3.30 -1.75
CA GLU A 67 22.94 2.11 -1.89
C GLU A 67 22.09 0.83 -1.85
N SER A 68 22.36 -0.11 -2.76
CA SER A 68 21.69 -1.41 -2.80
C SER A 68 22.13 -2.34 -1.68
N TYR A 69 23.40 -2.27 -1.27
CA TYR A 69 23.99 -3.09 -0.21
C TYR A 69 23.75 -2.53 1.19
N SER A 70 23.30 -3.38 2.10
CA SER A 70 23.17 -3.07 3.52
C SER A 70 24.27 -3.74 4.35
N PRO A 71 25.24 -2.98 4.91
CA PRO A 71 26.29 -3.53 5.76
C PRO A 71 25.77 -4.18 7.05
N TYR A 72 24.61 -3.73 7.54
CA TYR A 72 24.01 -4.28 8.76
C TYR A 72 23.38 -5.66 8.55
N LEU A 73 22.90 -5.92 7.34
CA LEU A 73 22.27 -7.19 6.97
C LEU A 73 23.23 -8.12 6.23
N ASP A 74 24.37 -7.60 5.76
CA ASP A 74 25.28 -8.27 4.83
C ASP A 74 24.54 -8.86 3.62
N ALA A 75 23.72 -8.02 2.99
CA ALA A 75 22.85 -8.41 1.88
C ALA A 75 22.70 -7.26 0.88
N ASP A 76 22.53 -7.61 -0.39
CA ASP A 76 22.29 -6.67 -1.48
C ASP A 76 20.84 -6.76 -1.97
N LEU A 77 20.25 -5.60 -2.28
CA LEU A 77 18.93 -5.51 -2.89
C LEU A 77 18.92 -6.11 -4.31
N GLU A 78 20.04 -6.06 -5.04
CA GLU A 78 20.18 -6.65 -6.38
C GLU A 78 20.04 -8.18 -6.39
N ASP A 79 20.27 -8.83 -5.24
CA ASP A 79 20.09 -10.29 -5.08
C ASP A 79 18.63 -10.68 -4.82
N GLN A 80 17.70 -9.72 -4.71
CA GLN A 80 16.29 -9.94 -4.41
C GLN A 80 15.41 -9.55 -5.60
N SER A 81 14.47 -10.43 -5.97
CA SER A 81 13.43 -10.09 -6.95
C SER A 81 12.21 -9.48 -6.25
N PHE A 82 11.77 -8.32 -6.71
CA PHE A 82 10.53 -7.67 -6.30
C PHE A 82 9.99 -6.83 -7.45
N TYR A 83 8.68 -6.58 -7.44
CA TYR A 83 7.97 -6.05 -8.59
C TYR A 83 7.31 -4.72 -8.29
N ASP A 84 7.36 -3.79 -9.24
CA ASP A 84 6.63 -2.53 -9.18
C ASP A 84 5.40 -2.60 -10.09
N LEU A 85 4.22 -2.58 -9.47
CA LEU A 85 2.94 -2.67 -10.17
C LEU A 85 2.50 -1.31 -10.76
N GLY A 86 3.17 -0.21 -10.41
CA GLY A 86 2.75 1.14 -10.79
C GLY A 86 1.79 1.76 -9.78
N ASN A 87 0.79 2.51 -10.26
CA ASN A 87 -0.07 3.34 -9.43
C ASN A 87 -1.56 3.01 -9.62
N LEU A 88 -2.31 2.93 -8.52
CA LEU A 88 -3.77 2.89 -8.54
C LEU A 88 -4.34 4.15 -9.20
N ARG A 89 -5.45 3.99 -9.91
CA ARG A 89 -6.18 5.10 -10.52
C ARG A 89 -7.17 5.67 -9.53
N LEU A 90 -7.23 7.00 -9.45
CA LEU A 90 -8.24 7.71 -8.65
C LEU A 90 -9.59 7.86 -9.40
N GLY A 91 -9.68 7.38 -10.65
CA GLY A 91 -10.81 7.66 -11.53
C GLY A 91 -10.79 9.06 -12.13
N PHE A 92 -11.94 9.49 -12.65
CA PHE A 92 -12.11 10.78 -13.36
C PHE A 92 -13.15 11.70 -12.69
N ASP A 93 -13.63 11.35 -11.50
CA ASP A 93 -14.62 12.15 -10.77
C ASP A 93 -13.91 13.30 -10.03
N ASP A 94 -14.56 14.44 -9.88
CA ASP A 94 -14.01 15.59 -9.14
C ASP A 94 -14.21 15.45 -7.61
N ASP A 95 -15.03 14.48 -7.19
CA ASP A 95 -15.35 14.20 -5.80
C ASP A 95 -14.25 13.34 -5.13
N GLU A 96 -13.63 13.89 -4.09
CA GLU A 96 -12.52 13.26 -3.34
C GLU A 96 -12.92 11.93 -2.69
N GLU A 97 -14.16 11.81 -2.19
CA GLU A 97 -14.63 10.58 -1.54
C GLU A 97 -14.83 9.47 -2.58
N LYS A 98 -15.39 9.80 -3.75
CA LYS A 98 -15.51 8.84 -4.85
C LYS A 98 -14.15 8.42 -5.41
N GLN A 99 -13.20 9.34 -5.50
CA GLN A 99 -11.83 9.03 -5.93
C GLN A 99 -11.18 8.01 -4.99
N TRP A 100 -11.30 8.22 -3.68
CA TRP A 100 -10.80 7.28 -2.68
C TRP A 100 -11.47 5.91 -2.82
N HIS A 101 -12.81 5.88 -2.93
CA HIS A 101 -13.56 4.63 -3.10
C HIS A 101 -13.22 3.88 -4.39
N HIS A 102 -12.95 4.59 -5.48
CA HIS A 102 -12.49 3.98 -6.73
C HIS A 102 -11.17 3.25 -6.54
N ALA A 103 -10.17 3.93 -5.97
CA ALA A 103 -8.86 3.33 -5.75
C ALA A 103 -8.90 2.16 -4.75
N VAL A 104 -9.73 2.26 -3.71
CA VAL A 104 -9.99 1.14 -2.78
C VAL A 104 -10.68 -0.03 -3.48
N HIS A 105 -11.65 0.24 -4.36
CA HIS A 105 -12.31 -0.79 -5.16
C HIS A 105 -11.30 -1.51 -6.05
N ASP A 106 -10.43 -0.79 -6.74
CA ASP A 106 -9.41 -1.36 -7.63
C ASP A 106 -8.36 -2.16 -6.84
N PHE A 107 -7.93 -1.66 -5.68
CA PHE A 107 -7.09 -2.43 -4.76
C PHE A 107 -7.74 -3.76 -4.37
N ASN A 108 -9.01 -3.73 -3.97
CA ASN A 108 -9.75 -4.93 -3.58
C ASN A 108 -9.94 -5.88 -4.76
N ALA A 109 -10.19 -5.37 -5.97
CA ALA A 109 -10.28 -6.18 -7.17
C ALA A 109 -8.99 -6.97 -7.44
N ILE A 110 -7.82 -6.37 -7.18
CA ILE A 110 -6.52 -7.04 -7.30
C ILE A 110 -6.33 -8.09 -6.21
N PHE A 111 -6.62 -7.76 -4.95
CA PHE A 111 -6.13 -8.55 -3.82
C PHE A 111 -7.18 -9.40 -3.11
N ASP A 112 -8.50 -9.15 -3.21
CA ASP A 112 -9.50 -9.86 -2.39
C ASP A 112 -9.46 -11.39 -2.59
N SER A 113 -9.30 -11.83 -3.84
CA SER A 113 -9.22 -13.26 -4.20
C SER A 113 -7.84 -13.89 -3.95
N VAL A 114 -6.83 -13.09 -3.60
CA VAL A 114 -5.45 -13.53 -3.41
C VAL A 114 -5.22 -13.94 -1.96
N ASP A 115 -4.75 -15.16 -1.74
CA ASP A 115 -4.26 -15.59 -0.43
C ASP A 115 -2.79 -15.15 -0.25
N LEU A 116 -2.55 -14.02 0.44
CA LEU A 116 -1.21 -13.46 0.58
C LEU A 116 -0.30 -14.39 1.39
N ALA A 117 -0.84 -15.09 2.39
CA ALA A 117 -0.07 -15.98 3.24
C ALA A 117 0.33 -17.26 2.49
N GLN A 118 -0.64 -17.92 1.84
CA GLN A 118 -0.39 -19.14 1.09
C GLN A 118 0.51 -18.89 -0.13
N GLN A 119 0.28 -17.79 -0.85
CA GLN A 119 1.07 -17.42 -2.02
C GLN A 119 2.36 -16.68 -1.66
N LYS A 120 2.57 -16.34 -0.39
CA LYS A 120 3.73 -15.58 0.11
C LYS A 120 3.91 -14.25 -0.64
N ILE A 121 2.80 -13.58 -0.96
CA ILE A 121 2.80 -12.26 -1.60
C ILE A 121 2.87 -11.20 -0.50
N LYS A 122 3.77 -10.23 -0.67
CA LYS A 122 3.92 -9.09 0.26
C LYS A 122 3.67 -7.78 -0.46
N LEU A 123 3.04 -6.84 0.20
CA LEU A 123 2.72 -5.53 -0.37
C LEU A 123 3.53 -4.44 0.33
N LEU A 124 4.12 -3.56 -0.49
CA LEU A 124 4.66 -2.29 -0.06
C LEU A 124 3.87 -1.18 -0.76
N THR A 125 3.01 -0.48 -0.02
CA THR A 125 2.21 0.60 -0.59
C THR A 125 2.95 1.92 -0.46
N LEU A 126 3.23 2.58 -1.59
CA LEU A 126 3.78 3.93 -1.60
C LEU A 126 2.60 4.91 -1.53
N GLY A 127 2.59 5.72 -0.47
CA GLY A 127 1.42 6.52 -0.14
C GLY A 127 1.34 7.85 -0.88
N GLY A 128 0.09 8.32 -0.95
CA GLY A 128 -0.24 9.69 -0.62
C GLY A 128 -0.56 9.84 0.86
N GLU A 129 -1.61 10.58 1.21
CA GLU A 129 -1.98 10.79 2.62
C GLU A 129 -2.37 9.50 3.35
N HIS A 130 -2.50 9.55 4.67
CA HIS A 130 -2.69 8.36 5.49
C HIS A 130 -3.97 7.55 5.20
N SER A 131 -5.02 8.16 4.63
CA SER A 131 -6.28 7.46 4.32
C SER A 131 -6.09 6.25 3.37
N ILE A 132 -5.00 6.23 2.61
CA ILE A 132 -4.67 5.16 1.65
C ILE A 132 -4.33 3.82 2.32
N SER A 133 -3.89 3.85 3.59
CA SER A 133 -3.47 2.66 4.34
C SER A 133 -4.63 1.71 4.66
N TYR A 134 -5.89 2.16 4.55
CA TYR A 134 -7.06 1.36 4.93
C TYR A 134 -7.15 0.02 4.19
N ALA A 135 -7.13 0.06 2.85
CA ALA A 135 -7.35 -1.15 2.04
C ALA A 135 -6.23 -2.20 2.25
N PRO A 136 -4.93 -1.83 2.25
CA PRO A 136 -3.87 -2.74 2.65
C PRO A 136 -4.05 -3.30 4.06
N ILE A 137 -4.29 -2.45 5.07
CA ILE A 137 -4.44 -2.91 6.46
C ILE A 137 -5.58 -3.90 6.59
N VAL A 138 -6.77 -3.58 6.07
CA VAL A 138 -7.94 -4.47 6.15
C VAL A 138 -7.69 -5.79 5.41
N LYS A 139 -6.98 -5.77 4.28
CA LYS A 139 -6.59 -7.00 3.57
C LYS A 139 -5.71 -7.89 4.45
N TYR A 140 -4.71 -7.33 5.12
CA TYR A 140 -3.84 -8.10 6.03
C TYR A 140 -4.60 -8.58 7.28
N LEU A 141 -5.42 -7.75 7.91
CA LEU A 141 -6.24 -8.15 9.07
C LEU A 141 -7.15 -9.35 8.75
N ARG A 142 -7.71 -9.41 7.54
CA ARG A 142 -8.54 -10.56 7.13
C ARG A 142 -7.76 -11.87 6.94
N GLN A 143 -6.44 -11.81 6.76
CA GLN A 143 -5.60 -12.97 6.44
C GLN A 143 -4.68 -13.41 7.55
N TYR A 144 -4.38 -12.53 8.51
CA TYR A 144 -3.46 -12.79 9.61
C TYR A 144 -4.19 -12.54 10.93
N PRO A 145 -4.82 -13.57 11.54
CA PRO A 145 -5.67 -13.42 12.73
C PRO A 145 -4.93 -12.96 14.00
N ASP A 146 -3.60 -12.97 13.95
CA ASP A 146 -2.65 -12.54 14.98
C ASP A 146 -1.81 -11.32 14.53
N MET A 147 -2.30 -10.56 13.54
CA MET A 147 -1.61 -9.37 13.05
C MET A 147 -1.48 -8.29 14.13
N VAL A 148 -0.25 -7.80 14.30
CA VAL A 148 0.04 -6.58 15.06
C VAL A 148 0.19 -5.42 14.08
N LEU A 149 -0.64 -4.39 14.23
CA LEU A 149 -0.51 -3.13 13.51
C LEU A 149 0.45 -2.21 14.28
N LEU A 150 1.70 -2.10 13.80
CA LEU A 150 2.65 -1.11 14.29
C LEU A 150 2.49 0.20 13.50
N HIS A 151 2.07 1.24 14.19
CA HIS A 151 1.80 2.56 13.61
C HIS A 151 2.80 3.59 14.15
N LEU A 152 3.66 4.09 13.26
CA LEU A 152 4.70 5.07 13.55
C LEU A 152 4.28 6.43 12.99
N ASP A 153 3.72 7.28 13.85
CA ASP A 153 3.21 8.60 13.44
C ASP A 153 3.18 9.54 14.65
N ALA A 154 3.20 10.85 14.37
CA ALA A 154 2.96 11.89 15.37
C ALA A 154 1.47 12.01 15.74
N HIS A 155 0.57 11.43 14.95
CA HIS A 155 -0.87 11.51 15.17
C HIS A 155 -1.46 10.13 15.42
N ALA A 156 -2.46 10.07 16.30
CA ALA A 156 -3.13 8.80 16.60
C ALA A 156 -4.00 8.29 15.46
N ASP A 157 -4.56 9.20 14.64
CA ASP A 157 -5.51 8.92 13.56
C ASP A 157 -6.71 8.04 13.96
N LEU A 158 -7.13 8.21 15.23
CA LEU A 158 -8.20 7.47 15.89
C LEU A 158 -9.53 8.25 15.97
N ARG A 159 -9.70 9.35 15.24
CA ARG A 159 -10.99 10.07 15.20
C ARG A 159 -12.06 9.21 14.52
N ASP A 160 -13.33 9.47 14.81
CA ASP A 160 -14.42 8.79 14.10
C ASP A 160 -14.49 9.20 12.61
N GLY A 161 -14.22 10.48 12.34
CA GLY A 161 -14.11 11.09 11.02
C GLY A 161 -13.54 12.50 11.16
N PHE A 162 -13.21 13.14 10.05
CA PHE A 162 -12.66 14.50 10.05
C PHE A 162 -13.13 15.30 8.82
N LEU A 163 -13.55 16.55 9.06
CA LEU A 163 -14.04 17.49 8.02
C LEU A 163 -15.12 16.90 7.07
N GLY A 164 -15.98 16.04 7.59
CA GLY A 164 -17.05 15.40 6.81
C GLY A 164 -16.67 14.04 6.20
N TYR A 165 -15.39 13.67 6.21
CA TYR A 165 -14.91 12.39 5.71
C TYR A 165 -14.79 11.36 6.83
N HIS A 166 -15.46 10.22 6.67
CA HIS A 166 -15.34 9.11 7.63
C HIS A 166 -14.04 8.32 7.44
N TYR A 167 -13.60 8.14 6.20
CA TYR A 167 -12.32 7.54 5.80
C TYR A 167 -11.30 8.65 5.49
N SER A 168 -10.86 9.36 6.53
CA SER A 168 -9.89 10.46 6.41
C SER A 168 -8.52 10.06 6.94
N HIS A 169 -7.48 10.84 6.60
CA HIS A 169 -6.15 10.66 7.18
C HIS A 169 -6.19 10.65 8.71
N ALA A 170 -7.02 11.49 9.34
CA ALA A 170 -7.12 11.59 10.79
C ALA A 170 -8.03 10.55 11.47
N SER A 171 -8.64 9.64 10.70
CA SER A 171 -9.54 8.60 11.20
C SER A 171 -9.19 7.19 10.73
N ILE A 172 -8.16 7.03 9.90
CA ILE A 172 -7.96 5.78 9.17
C ILE A 172 -7.62 4.61 10.09
N ILE A 173 -6.84 4.87 11.15
CA ILE A 173 -6.51 3.84 12.14
C ILE A 173 -7.76 3.44 12.92
N ARG A 174 -8.66 4.39 13.23
CA ARG A 174 -9.95 4.05 13.83
C ARG A 174 -10.76 3.12 12.92
N ARG A 175 -10.86 3.46 11.63
CA ARG A 175 -11.58 2.64 10.64
C ARG A 175 -10.95 1.26 10.49
N SER A 176 -9.61 1.14 10.57
CA SER A 176 -8.91 -0.15 10.57
C SER A 176 -9.17 -0.98 11.83
N VAL A 177 -9.18 -0.35 13.01
CA VAL A 177 -9.45 -1.02 14.29
C VAL A 177 -10.86 -1.58 14.37
N ASP A 178 -11.83 -1.00 13.67
CA ASP A 178 -13.18 -1.57 13.58
C ASP A 178 -13.21 -2.98 12.92
N HIS A 179 -12.13 -3.41 12.25
CA HIS A 179 -11.96 -4.76 11.70
C HIS A 179 -11.14 -5.69 12.61
N PHE A 180 -10.78 -5.27 13.83
CA PHE A 180 -9.94 -6.10 14.70
C PHE A 180 -10.68 -7.34 15.20
N GLY A 181 -10.01 -8.49 15.10
CA GLY A 181 -10.37 -9.72 15.79
C GLY A 181 -9.71 -9.79 17.17
N PRO A 182 -10.01 -10.85 17.96
CA PRO A 182 -9.50 -11.00 19.32
C PRO A 182 -7.97 -11.15 19.42
N GLY A 183 -7.30 -11.52 18.32
CA GLY A 183 -5.84 -11.66 18.26
C GLY A 183 -5.11 -10.47 17.64
N HIS A 184 -5.83 -9.44 17.19
CA HIS A 184 -5.20 -8.26 16.60
C HIS A 184 -4.81 -7.23 17.67
N GLU A 185 -3.66 -6.61 17.48
CA GLU A 185 -3.14 -5.59 18.39
C GLU A 185 -2.75 -4.32 17.63
N LEU A 186 -2.89 -3.16 18.28
CA LEU A 186 -2.43 -1.87 17.77
C LEU A 186 -1.34 -1.36 18.70
N ILE A 187 -0.16 -1.08 18.15
CA ILE A 187 0.95 -0.43 18.85
C ILE A 187 1.22 0.89 18.13
N GLN A 188 1.15 2.00 18.86
CA GLN A 188 1.44 3.33 18.31
C GLN A 188 2.69 3.92 18.97
N TYR A 189 3.55 4.55 18.17
CA TYR A 189 4.76 5.20 18.65
C TYR A 189 4.98 6.53 17.93
N GLY A 190 5.32 7.58 18.70
CA GLY A 190 5.57 8.93 18.18
C GLY A 190 4.48 9.97 18.47
N ILE A 191 3.32 9.54 19.00
CA ILE A 191 2.18 10.38 19.40
C ILE A 191 2.53 11.30 20.58
#